data_AF-A0A935F8M1-F1
#
_entry.id   AF-A0A935F8M1-F1
#
_cell.length_a   1.000
_cell.length_b   1.000
_cell.length_c   1.000
_cell.angle_alpha   90.00
_cell.angle_beta   90.00
_cell.angle_gamma   90.00
#
_symmetry.space_group_name_H-M   'P 1'
#
loop_
_entity.id
_entity.type
_entity.pdbx_description
1 polymer ?
#
loop_
_entity_poly.entity_id
_entity_poly.type
_entity_poly.pdbx_seq_one_letter_code
_entity_poly.pdbx_strand_id
1 'polypeptide(L)'
;MSTYLSALKNTDKVKWGIDEIVKFRDAIPEAFKSQTDFYINGMILKGILSAKSKKSKEDPSNTALKELTEYIKTKLPEADKKGF
;
A
#
# COMPACT_ATOMS: atom_id res chain seq x y z
N MET A 1 -9.11 -2.78 8.03
CA MET A 1 -8.06 -1.77 7.80
C MET A 1 -7.94 -1.34 6.33
N SER A 2 -7.79 -2.27 5.38
CA SER A 2 -7.66 -1.97 3.93
C SER A 2 -8.86 -1.24 3.31
N THR A 3 -10.09 -1.60 3.68
CA THR A 3 -11.32 -0.94 3.19
C THR A 3 -11.38 0.55 3.55
N TYR A 4 -10.92 0.91 4.75
CA TYR A 4 -10.96 2.29 5.25
C TYR A 4 -9.96 3.18 4.49
N LEU A 5 -8.69 2.76 4.40
CA LEU A 5 -7.66 3.51 3.67
C LEU A 5 -8.00 3.64 2.18
N SER A 6 -8.64 2.62 1.59
CA SER A 6 -9.08 2.65 0.19
C SER A 6 -10.19 3.69 -0.06
N ALA A 7 -11.07 3.94 0.90
CA ALA A 7 -12.16 4.91 0.80
C ALA A 7 -11.70 6.38 0.94
N LEU A 8 -10.62 6.64 1.67
CA LEU A 8 -10.12 8.01 1.91
C LEU A 8 -9.75 8.75 0.62
N LYS A 9 -10.23 9.99 0.49
CA LYS A 9 -9.86 10.93 -0.59
C LYS A 9 -8.59 11.73 -0.27
N ASN A 10 -8.33 11.98 1.01
CA ASN A 10 -7.13 12.69 1.44
C ASN A 10 -5.91 11.77 1.31
N THR A 11 -5.00 12.12 0.41
CA THR A 11 -3.81 11.33 0.06
C THR A 11 -2.79 11.29 1.19
N ASP A 12 -2.65 12.37 1.96
CA ASP A 12 -1.70 12.43 3.10
C ASP A 12 -2.08 11.46 4.22
N LYS A 13 -3.38 11.33 4.53
CA LYS A 13 -3.86 10.34 5.50
C LYS A 13 -3.63 8.91 5.01
N VAL A 14 -3.70 8.68 3.70
CA VAL A 14 -3.38 7.36 3.14
C VAL A 14 -1.87 7.10 3.24
N LYS A 15 -1.01 8.08 2.91
CA LYS A 15 0.44 7.96 3.06
C LYS A 15 0.81 7.63 4.52
N TRP A 16 0.25 8.36 5.47
CA TRP A 16 0.44 8.08 6.90
C TRP A 16 0.04 6.65 7.26
N GLY A 17 -1.14 6.19 6.85
CA GLY A 17 -1.57 4.81 7.13
C GLY A 17 -0.66 3.74 6.51
N ILE A 18 -0.10 4.01 5.33
CA ILE A 18 0.89 3.14 4.69
C ILE A 18 2.20 3.13 5.47
N ASP A 19 2.69 4.28 5.93
CA ASP A 19 3.89 4.36 6.77
C ASP A 19 3.70 3.58 8.08
N GLU A 20 2.53 3.67 8.73
CA GLU A 20 2.24 2.90 9.95
C GLU A 20 2.20 1.38 9.68
N ILE A 21 1.65 0.94 8.55
CA ILE A 21 1.68 -0.47 8.15
C ILE A 21 3.13 -0.96 7.92
N VAL A 22 3.95 -0.13 7.25
CA VAL A 22 5.35 -0.44 6.99
C VAL A 22 6.14 -0.52 8.29
N LYS A 23 5.99 0.46 9.18
CA LYS A 23 6.60 0.43 10.51
C LYS A 23 6.21 -0.82 11.29
N PHE A 24 4.92 -1.17 11.27
CA PHE A 24 4.44 -2.38 11.93
C PHE A 24 5.12 -3.63 11.35
N ARG A 25 5.15 -3.79 10.02
CA ARG A 25 5.87 -4.89 9.34
C ARG A 25 7.34 -4.96 9.76
N ASP A 26 8.02 -3.83 9.72
CA ASP A 26 9.46 -3.77 9.97
C ASP A 26 9.80 -4.08 11.42
N ALA A 27 8.90 -3.75 12.36
CA ALA A 27 9.00 -4.06 13.79
C ALA A 27 8.69 -5.53 14.15
N ILE A 28 8.15 -6.34 13.23
CA ILE A 28 7.91 -7.77 13.48
C ILE A 28 9.25 -8.50 13.62
N PRO A 29 9.46 -9.34 14.65
CA PRO A 29 10.68 -10.14 14.77
C PRO A 29 10.87 -11.10 13.58
N GLU A 30 12.11 -11.30 13.13
CA GLU A 30 12.42 -12.12 11.93
C GLU A 30 11.78 -13.51 11.95
N ALA A 31 11.70 -14.15 13.12
CA ALA A 31 11.07 -15.46 13.29
C ALA A 31 9.62 -15.54 12.78
N PHE A 32 8.92 -14.39 12.75
CA PHE A 32 7.52 -14.31 12.31
C PHE A 32 7.35 -13.67 10.93
N LYS A 33 8.37 -12.96 10.41
CA LYS A 33 8.29 -12.24 9.13
C LYS A 33 7.88 -13.13 7.97
N SER A 34 8.38 -14.35 7.90
CA SER A 34 8.01 -15.30 6.84
C SER A 34 6.49 -15.58 6.75
N GLN A 35 5.79 -15.55 7.89
CA GLN A 35 4.34 -15.77 7.94
C GLN A 35 3.54 -14.48 7.78
N THR A 36 4.06 -13.36 8.30
CA THR A 36 3.33 -12.07 8.31
C THR A 36 3.54 -11.25 7.05
N ASP A 37 4.74 -11.29 6.46
CA ASP A 37 5.11 -10.43 5.33
C ASP A 37 4.29 -10.77 4.09
N PHE A 38 4.00 -12.06 3.86
CA PHE A 38 3.11 -12.49 2.78
C PHE A 38 1.73 -11.82 2.89
N TYR A 39 1.16 -11.76 4.09
CA TYR A 39 -0.15 -11.14 4.30
C TYR A 39 -0.08 -9.61 4.20
N ILE A 40 0.91 -8.99 4.85
CA ILE A 40 1.04 -7.53 4.88
C ILE A 40 1.35 -6.98 3.48
N ASN A 41 2.37 -7.52 2.82
CA ASN A 41 2.74 -7.07 1.47
C ASN A 41 1.68 -7.53 0.46
N GLY A 42 1.33 -8.81 0.47
CA GLY A 42 0.51 -9.47 -0.55
C GLY A 42 -0.98 -9.15 -0.50
N MET A 43 -1.57 -9.00 0.69
CA MET A 43 -3.01 -8.70 0.83
C MET A 43 -3.29 -7.25 1.21
N ILE A 44 -2.55 -6.69 2.19
CA ILE A 44 -2.85 -5.34 2.69
C ILE A 44 -2.31 -4.28 1.73
N LEU A 45 -0.99 -4.22 1.54
CA LEU A 45 -0.35 -3.16 0.74
C LEU A 45 -0.73 -3.27 -0.74
N LYS A 46 -0.66 -4.47 -1.33
CA LYS A 46 -1.15 -4.70 -2.71
C LYS A 46 -2.65 -4.42 -2.84
N GLY A 47 -3.48 -4.77 -1.86
CA GLY A 47 -4.91 -4.48 -1.88
C GLY A 47 -5.21 -2.98 -1.93
N ILE A 48 -4.50 -2.18 -1.10
CA ILE A 48 -4.62 -0.72 -1.11
C ILE A 48 -4.10 -0.14 -2.44
N LEU A 49 -2.95 -0.63 -2.93
CA LEU A 49 -2.39 -0.22 -4.22
C LEU A 49 -3.38 -0.46 -5.37
N SER A 50 -3.99 -1.64 -5.44
CA SER A 50 -4.99 -1.98 -6.45
C SER A 50 -6.19 -1.04 -6.39
N ALA A 51 -6.72 -0.78 -5.18
CA ALA A 51 -7.86 0.11 -5.01
C ALA A 51 -7.54 1.56 -5.43
N LYS A 52 -6.36 2.08 -5.07
CA LYS A 52 -5.93 3.43 -5.47
C LYS A 52 -5.59 3.53 -6.94
N SER A 53 -4.98 2.49 -7.52
CA SER A 53 -4.68 2.41 -8.96
C SER A 53 -5.97 2.39 -9.78
N LYS A 54 -7.00 1.67 -9.33
CA LYS A 54 -8.32 1.70 -9.98
C LYS A 54 -8.91 3.11 -9.97
N LYS A 55 -8.93 3.79 -8.82
CA LYS A 55 -9.40 5.19 -8.72
C LYS A 55 -8.58 6.15 -9.57
N SER A 56 -7.26 5.96 -9.64
CA SER A 56 -6.39 6.77 -10.49
C SER A 56 -6.64 6.57 -11.99
N LYS A 57 -7.14 5.40 -12.41
CA LYS A 57 -7.57 5.15 -13.79
C LYS A 57 -8.93 5.77 -14.09
N GLU A 58 -9.83 5.81 -13.10
CA GLU A 58 -11.15 6.46 -13.20
C GLU A 58 -11.03 8.00 -13.23
N ASP A 59 -10.00 8.56 -12.61
CA ASP A 59 -9.69 10.00 -12.60
C ASP A 59 -8.22 10.24 -13.01
N PRO A 60 -7.90 10.15 -14.32
CA PRO A 60 -6.52 10.24 -14.82
C PRO A 60 -5.89 11.63 -14.67
N SER A 61 -6.69 12.66 -14.43
CA SER A 61 -6.23 14.05 -14.20
C SER A 61 -5.75 14.27 -12.76
N ASN A 62 -6.04 13.35 -11.85
CA ASN A 62 -5.65 13.44 -10.45
C ASN A 62 -4.23 12.94 -10.22
N THR A 63 -3.26 13.85 -10.38
CA THR A 63 -1.83 13.60 -10.16
C THR A 63 -1.53 13.14 -8.74
N ALA A 64 -2.22 13.66 -7.73
CA ALA A 64 -2.02 13.24 -6.34
C ALA A 64 -2.34 11.75 -6.11
N LEU A 65 -3.33 11.19 -6.81
CA LEU A 65 -3.60 9.75 -6.77
C LEU A 65 -2.51 8.94 -7.46
N LYS A 66 -1.97 9.41 -8.59
CA LYS A 66 -0.85 8.78 -9.28
C LYS A 66 0.38 8.71 -8.38
N GLU A 67 0.79 9.85 -7.83
CA GLU A 67 1.91 9.94 -6.89
C GLU A 67 1.71 9.04 -5.67
N LEU A 68 0.48 8.95 -5.15
CA LEU A 68 0.17 8.05 -4.05
C LEU A 68 0.37 6.58 -4.43
N THR A 69 -0.06 6.15 -5.63
CA THR A 69 0.15 4.78 -6.09
C THR A 69 1.61 4.44 -6.29
N GLU A 70 2.41 5.38 -6.84
CA GLU A 70 3.85 5.20 -6.98
C GLU A 70 4.54 5.12 -5.62
N TYR A 71 4.17 6.00 -4.70
CA TYR A 71 4.66 5.97 -3.34
C TYR A 71 4.37 4.62 -2.67
N ILE A 72 3.14 4.08 -2.77
CA ILE A 72 2.81 2.76 -2.20
C ILE A 72 3.68 1.66 -2.83
N LYS A 73 3.94 1.71 -4.15
CA LYS A 73 4.85 0.77 -4.82
C LYS A 73 6.26 0.80 -4.25
N THR A 74 6.76 1.97 -3.84
CA THR A 74 8.11 2.06 -3.22
C THR A 74 8.21 1.37 -1.87
N LYS A 75 7.08 1.18 -1.17
CA LYS A 75 7.02 0.55 0.16
C LYS A 75 6.88 -0.98 0.10
N LEU A 76 6.60 -1.54 -1.06
CA LEU A 76 6.61 -2.99 -1.30
C LEU A 76 8.05 -3.47 -1.51
N PRO A 77 8.43 -4.65 -0.97
CA PRO A 77 9.72 -5.25 -1.29
C PRO A 77 9.79 -5.64 -2.77
N GLU A 78 10.99 -5.71 -3.34
CA GLU A 78 11.18 -5.92 -4.79
C GLU A 78 10.53 -7.20 -5.32
N ALA A 79 10.58 -8.28 -4.52
CA ALA A 79 9.91 -9.55 -4.84
C ALA A 79 8.39 -9.39 -5.03
N ASP A 80 7.77 -8.44 -4.33
CA ASP A 80 6.33 -8.18 -4.38
C ASP A 80 5.93 -7.12 -5.41
N LYS A 81 6.89 -6.43 -6.02
CA LYS A 81 6.61 -5.51 -7.14
C LYS A 81 6.24 -6.26 -8.42
N LYS A 82 6.64 -7.53 -8.56
CA LYS A 82 6.22 -8.40 -9.68
C LYS A 82 4.73 -8.76 -9.53
N GLY A 83 3.91 -8.31 -10.47
CA GLY A 83 2.46 -8.56 -10.51
C GLY A 83 1.59 -7.31 -10.61
N PHE A 84 2.18 -6.13 -10.76
CA PHE A 84 1.49 -4.87 -11.06
C PHE A 84 1.98 -4.25 -12.37
#